data_AF-A0A2V6XEH0-F1
#
_entry.id   AF-A0A2V6XEH0-F1
#
_cell.length_a   1.000
_cell.length_b   1.000
_cell.length_c   1.000
_cell.angle_alpha   90.00
_cell.angle_beta   90.00
_cell.angle_gamma   90.00
#
_symmetry.space_group_name_H-M   'P 1'
#
loop_
_entity.id
_entity.type
_entity.pdbx_description
1 polymer ?
#
loop_
_entity_poly.entity_id
_entity_poly.type
_entity_poly.pdbx_seq_one_letter_code
_entity_poly.pdbx_strand_id
1 'polypeptide(L)'
;MNFDFSDREEAFRKEVRAWLEANLPDDLRGRAFAASRADRDEVRRLRAWQKRMCEAGYVGLDWPKEFGGRGATIVEMVILYQEMARAESPQLVNRGGVSMLGPTLMKHGTAAQ
;
A
#
# COMPACT_ATOMS: atom_id res chain seq x y z
N MET A 1 -2.95 -28.34 7.10
CA MET A 1 -3.17 -26.95 6.63
C MET A 1 -1.85 -26.48 6.04
N ASN A 2 -1.81 -26.07 4.78
CA ASN A 2 -0.59 -25.59 4.12
C ASN A 2 -0.54 -24.06 4.24
N PHE A 3 0.56 -23.52 4.75
CA PHE A 3 0.78 -22.09 4.92
C PHE A 3 1.91 -21.56 4.01
N ASP A 4 2.44 -22.41 3.14
CA ASP A 4 3.47 -22.03 2.19
C ASP A 4 2.86 -21.20 1.06
N PHE A 5 3.61 -20.22 0.57
CA PHE A 5 3.25 -19.46 -0.62
C PHE A 5 3.35 -20.36 -1.87
N SER A 6 2.39 -20.22 -2.77
CA SER A 6 2.49 -20.71 -4.14
C SER A 6 3.62 -20.02 -4.89
N ASP A 7 4.05 -20.60 -6.02
CA ASP A 7 5.08 -19.99 -6.87
C ASP A 7 4.71 -18.58 -7.34
N ARG A 8 3.41 -18.34 -7.58
CA ARG A 8 2.89 -17.02 -7.96
C ARG A 8 3.01 -16.01 -6.82
N GLU A 9 2.65 -16.41 -5.61
CA GLU A 9 2.74 -15.58 -4.41
C GLU A 9 4.21 -15.27 -4.07
N GLU A 10 5.10 -16.25 -4.18
CA GLU A 10 6.53 -16.04 -3.97
C GLU A 10 7.16 -15.14 -5.06
N ALA A 11 6.70 -15.25 -6.30
CA ALA A 11 7.09 -14.33 -7.37
C ALA A 11 6.62 -12.89 -7.06
N PHE A 12 5.37 -12.71 -6.62
CA PHE A 12 4.85 -11.41 -6.22
C PHE A 12 5.61 -10.83 -5.02
N ARG A 13 5.96 -11.66 -4.04
CA ARG A 13 6.78 -11.26 -2.89
C ARG A 13 8.15 -10.72 -3.34
N LYS A 14 8.81 -11.39 -4.28
CA LYS A 14 10.09 -10.94 -4.85
C LYS A 14 9.95 -9.65 -5.64
N GLU A 15 8.85 -9.49 -6.40
CA GLU A 15 8.52 -8.24 -7.11
C GLU A 15 8.40 -7.08 -6.12
N VAL A 16 7.53 -7.21 -5.11
CA VAL A 16 7.31 -6.17 -4.09
C VAL A 16 8.62 -5.85 -3.37
N ARG A 17 9.40 -6.87 -3.01
CA ARG A 17 10.70 -6.71 -2.36
C ARG A 17 11.65 -5.86 -3.19
N ALA A 18 11.89 -6.27 -4.43
CA ALA A 18 12.81 -5.58 -5.33
C ALA A 18 12.35 -4.14 -5.60
N TRP A 19 11.03 -3.95 -5.73
CA TRP A 19 10.47 -2.62 -5.90
C TRP A 19 10.69 -1.74 -4.67
N LEU A 20 10.42 -2.22 -3.46
CA LEU A 20 10.66 -1.47 -2.23
C LEU A 20 12.13 -1.12 -2.07
N GLU A 21 13.05 -2.06 -2.32
CA GLU A 21 14.49 -1.82 -2.24
C GLU A 21 14.97 -0.74 -3.22
N ALA A 22 14.38 -0.68 -4.43
CA ALA A 22 14.74 0.29 -5.45
C ALA A 22 14.05 1.67 -5.32
N ASN A 23 12.91 1.74 -4.62
CA ASN A 23 12.05 2.93 -4.64
C ASN A 23 11.86 3.59 -3.26
N LEU A 24 11.98 2.85 -2.16
CA LEU A 24 11.75 3.37 -0.80
C LEU A 24 12.86 4.37 -0.43
N PRO A 25 12.52 5.65 -0.19
CA PRO A 25 13.50 6.63 0.26
C PRO A 25 14.05 6.28 1.64
N ASP A 26 15.37 6.32 1.80
CA ASP A 26 16.03 5.95 3.05
C ASP A 26 15.64 6.85 4.23
N ASP A 27 15.34 8.13 3.98
CA ASP A 27 14.90 9.10 5.00
C ASP A 27 13.51 8.81 5.56
N LEU A 28 12.76 7.91 4.90
CA LEU A 28 11.43 7.48 5.31
C LEU A 28 11.42 6.11 6.02
N ARG A 29 12.53 5.36 6.02
CA ARG A 29 12.64 4.08 6.73
C ARG A 29 12.52 4.29 8.24
N GLY A 30 11.88 3.34 8.92
CA GLY A 30 11.70 3.36 10.37
C GLY A 30 10.65 4.36 10.88
N ARG A 31 10.00 5.12 9.99
CA ARG A 31 8.87 6.01 10.31
C ARG A 31 7.56 5.21 10.40
N ALA A 32 7.51 4.26 11.34
CA ALA A 32 6.55 3.15 11.35
C ALA A 32 5.07 3.57 11.56
N PHE A 33 4.81 4.70 12.21
CA PHE A 33 3.44 5.08 12.58
C PHE A 33 3.33 6.60 12.70
N ALA A 34 2.61 7.19 11.74
CA ALA A 34 2.19 8.59 11.73
C ALA A 34 3.36 9.59 11.80
N ALA A 35 3.63 10.26 10.67
CA ALA A 35 4.21 11.59 10.77
C ALA A 35 3.45 12.37 11.83
N SER A 36 4.18 13.06 12.69
CA SER A 36 3.56 14.09 13.50
C SER A 36 2.88 15.03 12.51
N ARG A 37 1.55 15.15 12.58
CA ARG A 37 0.80 16.05 11.69
C ARG A 37 1.26 17.52 11.84
N ALA A 38 2.11 17.81 12.81
CA ALA A 38 2.76 19.09 13.02
C ALA A 38 3.86 19.40 11.98
N ASP A 39 4.55 18.41 11.42
CA ASP A 39 5.58 18.63 10.39
C ASP A 39 4.96 18.54 8.99
N ARG A 40 4.77 19.70 8.35
CA ARG A 40 4.21 19.81 7.00
C ARG A 40 5.13 19.22 5.94
N ASP A 41 6.44 19.31 6.12
CA ASP A 41 7.40 18.78 5.15
C ASP A 41 7.47 17.25 5.25
N GLU A 42 7.34 16.68 6.45
CA GLU A 42 7.18 15.23 6.63
C GLU A 42 5.92 14.72 5.94
N VAL A 43 4.79 15.38 6.13
CA VAL A 43 3.53 15.03 5.44
C VAL A 43 3.68 15.13 3.92
N ARG A 44 4.41 16.13 3.40
CA ARG A 44 4.68 16.26 1.96
C ARG A 44 5.49 15.08 1.43
N ARG A 45 6.55 14.66 2.13
CA ARG A 45 7.36 13.49 1.75
C ARG A 45 6.55 12.20 1.78
N LEU A 46 5.75 11.97 2.82
CA LEU A 46 4.87 10.81 2.91
C LEU A 46 3.80 10.78 1.80
N ARG A 47 3.24 11.94 1.42
CA ARG A 47 2.32 12.02 0.28
C ARG A 47 3.01 11.71 -1.05
N ALA A 48 4.24 12.17 -1.24
CA ALA A 48 5.03 11.84 -2.42
C ALA A 48 5.32 10.34 -2.48
N TRP A 49 5.66 9.72 -1.35
CA TRP A 49 5.83 8.28 -1.25
C TRP A 49 4.54 7.51 -1.58
N GLN A 50 3.41 7.89 -0.99
CA GLN A 50 2.12 7.29 -1.30
C GLN A 50 1.73 7.45 -2.77
N LYS A 51 2.06 8.58 -3.41
CA LYS A 51 1.84 8.76 -4.85
C LYS A 51 2.62 7.73 -5.66
N ARG A 52 3.90 7.51 -5.33
CA ARG A 52 4.74 6.49 -5.99
C ARG A 52 4.22 5.07 -5.78
N MET A 53 3.74 4.75 -4.57
CA MET A 53 3.06 3.49 -4.27
C MET A 53 1.77 3.32 -5.09
N CYS A 54 1.01 4.40 -5.28
CA CYS A 54 -0.22 4.40 -6.08
C CYS A 54 0.08 4.15 -7.56
N GLU A 55 1.10 4.83 -8.11
CA GLU A 55 1.56 4.65 -9.50
C GLU A 55 2.06 3.21 -9.75
N ALA A 56 2.63 2.55 -8.74
CA ALA A 56 3.01 1.14 -8.80
C ALA A 56 1.85 0.16 -8.52
N GLY A 57 0.64 0.67 -8.24
CA GLY A 57 -0.55 -0.13 -7.99
C GLY A 57 -0.59 -0.82 -6.61
N TYR A 58 0.18 -0.35 -5.63
CA TYR A 58 0.19 -0.90 -4.26
C TYR A 58 -0.79 -0.20 -3.30
N VAL A 59 -1.39 0.93 -3.71
CA VAL A 59 -2.46 1.60 -2.97
C VAL A 59 -3.81 1.07 -3.46
N GLY A 60 -4.69 0.65 -2.55
CA GLY A 60 -5.98 0.04 -2.94
C GLY A 60 -5.77 -1.26 -3.71
N LEU A 61 -4.75 -2.05 -3.34
CA LEU A 61 -4.32 -3.24 -4.06
C LEU A 61 -5.48 -4.25 -4.24
N ASP A 62 -6.33 -4.39 -3.23
CA ASP A 62 -7.51 -5.24 -3.17
C ASP A 62 -8.74 -4.67 -3.88
N TRP A 63 -8.72 -3.38 -4.25
CA TRP A 63 -9.86 -2.76 -4.91
C TRP A 63 -10.12 -3.43 -6.27
N PRO A 64 -11.39 -3.54 -6.69
CA PRO A 64 -11.72 -4.02 -8.02
C PRO A 64 -11.05 -3.17 -9.12
N LYS A 65 -10.75 -3.80 -10.26
CA LYS A 65 -10.08 -3.12 -11.39
C LYS A 65 -10.89 -1.94 -11.94
N GLU A 66 -12.22 -2.00 -11.89
CA GLU A 66 -13.10 -0.91 -12.31
C GLU A 66 -12.94 0.36 -11.47
N PHE A 67 -12.42 0.25 -10.24
CA PHE A 67 -12.08 1.36 -9.36
C PHE A 67 -10.56 1.64 -9.30
N GLY A 68 -9.79 1.11 -10.25
CA GLY A 68 -8.35 1.37 -10.39
C GLY A 68 -7.44 0.50 -9.52
N GLY A 69 -7.97 -0.51 -8.81
CA GLY A 69 -7.16 -1.46 -8.05
C GLY A 69 -6.64 -2.64 -8.87
N ARG A 70 -5.87 -3.53 -8.24
CA ARG A 70 -5.35 -4.75 -8.88
C ARG A 70 -6.30 -5.95 -8.71
N GLY A 71 -7.35 -5.83 -7.89
CA GLY A 71 -8.24 -6.93 -7.51
C GLY A 71 -7.47 -8.06 -6.81
N ALA A 72 -6.48 -7.68 -5.99
CA ALA A 72 -5.58 -8.64 -5.38
C ALA A 72 -6.25 -9.48 -4.30
N THR A 73 -5.69 -10.67 -4.10
CA THR A 73 -6.12 -11.60 -3.06
C THR A 73 -5.69 -11.13 -1.66
N ILE A 74 -6.29 -11.71 -0.62
CA ILE A 74 -5.88 -11.48 0.77
C ILE A 74 -4.41 -11.89 0.98
N VAL A 75 -3.94 -12.95 0.32
CA VAL A 75 -2.54 -13.40 0.45
C VAL A 75 -1.58 -12.39 -0.17
N GLU A 76 -1.91 -11.84 -1.34
CA GLU A 76 -1.13 -10.75 -1.96
C GLU A 76 -1.12 -9.49 -1.08
N MET A 77 -2.23 -9.13 -0.44
CA MET A 77 -2.27 -8.06 0.56
C MET A 77 -1.33 -8.34 1.74
N VAL A 78 -1.35 -9.55 2.29
CA VAL A 78 -0.46 -9.97 3.39
C VAL A 78 1.01 -9.86 2.96
N ILE A 79 1.34 -10.34 1.75
CA ILE A 79 2.70 -10.25 1.19
C ILE A 79 3.16 -8.79 1.10
N LEU A 80 2.33 -7.89 0.56
CA LEU A 80 2.66 -6.47 0.47
C LEU A 80 2.97 -5.91 1.86
N TYR A 81 2.11 -6.15 2.85
CA TYR A 81 2.31 -5.63 4.20
C TYR A 81 3.52 -6.23 4.90
N GLN A 82 3.81 -7.51 4.69
CA GLN A 82 5.00 -8.17 5.23
C GLN A 82 6.28 -7.56 4.66
N GLU A 83 6.35 -7.35 3.34
CA GLU A 83 7.53 -6.76 2.72
C GLU A 83 7.67 -5.27 3.05
N MET A 84 6.57 -4.52 3.19
CA MET A 84 6.60 -3.15 3.71
C MET A 84 7.14 -3.09 5.13
N ALA A 85 6.71 -4.01 6.02
CA ALA A 85 7.21 -4.09 7.38
C ALA A 85 8.70 -4.48 7.40
N ARG A 86 9.12 -5.44 6.57
CA ARG A 86 10.53 -5.84 6.42
C ARG A 86 11.41 -4.68 5.96
N ALA A 87 10.94 -3.85 5.04
CA ALA A 87 11.65 -2.70 4.53
C ALA A 87 11.57 -1.47 5.45
N GLU A 88 10.86 -1.58 6.58
CA GLU A 88 10.53 -0.47 7.47
C GLU A 88 9.85 0.71 6.73
N SER A 89 9.08 0.40 5.68
CA SER A 89 8.33 1.39 4.92
C SER A 89 7.29 2.07 5.81
N PRO A 90 7.08 3.40 5.68
CA PRO A 90 5.99 4.06 6.37
C PRO A 90 4.64 3.56 5.85
N GLN A 91 3.60 3.73 6.68
CA GLN A 91 2.22 3.49 6.27
C GLN A 91 1.69 4.60 5.35
N LEU A 92 0.62 4.28 4.61
CA LEU A 92 -0.08 5.24 3.77
C LEU A 92 -0.64 6.41 4.60
N VAL A 93 -0.53 7.62 4.06
CA VAL A 93 -1.28 8.76 4.55
C VAL A 93 -2.75 8.50 4.30
N ASN A 94 -3.58 8.76 5.32
CA ASN A 94 -5.02 8.51 5.25
C ASN A 94 -5.37 7.03 4.93
N ARG A 95 -4.66 6.07 5.55
CA ARG A 95 -4.95 4.63 5.44
C ARG A 95 -6.44 4.31 5.61
N GLY A 96 -7.11 4.92 6.61
CA GLY A 96 -8.55 4.73 6.83
C GLY A 96 -9.42 5.18 5.65
N GLY A 97 -9.02 6.21 4.92
CA GLY A 97 -9.68 6.61 3.68
C GLY A 97 -9.62 5.51 2.62
N VAL A 98 -8.47 4.85 2.47
CA VAL A 98 -8.27 3.79 1.47
C VAL A 98 -8.92 2.48 1.90
N SER A 99 -8.78 2.06 3.16
CA SER A 99 -9.24 0.74 3.61
C SER A 99 -10.70 0.70 4.04
N MET A 100 -11.35 1.84 4.27
CA MET A 100 -12.72 1.89 4.80
C MET A 100 -13.62 2.82 4.00
N LEU A 101 -13.24 4.08 3.81
CA LEU A 101 -14.09 5.05 3.11
C LEU A 101 -14.23 4.70 1.62
N GLY A 102 -13.13 4.34 0.94
CA GLY A 102 -13.14 3.94 -0.48
C GLY A 102 -14.13 2.80 -0.76
N PRO A 103 -14.00 1.63 -0.10
CA PRO A 103 -14.95 0.53 -0.25
C PRO A 103 -16.40 0.91 0.09
N THR A 104 -16.60 1.82 1.06
CA THR A 104 -17.94 2.32 1.41
C THR A 104 -18.54 3.13 0.26
N LEU A 105 -17.77 4.03 -0.35
CA LEU A 105 -18.20 4.80 -1.52
C LEU A 105 -18.42 3.90 -2.75
N MET A 106 -17.57 2.90 -2.98
CA MET A 106 -17.77 1.95 -4.09
C MET A 106 -19.11 1.21 -3.97
N LYS A 107 -19.53 0.89 -2.74
CA LYS A 107 -20.75 0.13 -2.50
C LYS A 107 -22.01 1.00 -2.38
N HIS A 108 -21.89 2.20 -1.83
CA HIS A 108 -23.03 3.03 -1.42
C HIS A 108 -23.02 4.44 -2.03
N GLY A 109 -21.95 4.81 -2.73
CA GLY A 109 -21.77 6.11 -3.36
C GLY A 109 -22.60 6.26 -4.62
N THR A 110 -22.83 7.51 -5.00
CA THR A 110 -23.36 7.87 -6.31
C THR A 110 -22.23 7.87 -7.35
N ALA A 111 -22.57 7.81 -8.64
CA ALA A 111 -21.57 7.85 -9.71
C ALA A 111 -20.71 9.13 -9.75
N ALA A 112 -21.13 10.20 -9.07
CA ALA A 112 -20.40 11.47 -8.99
C ALA A 112 -19.35 11.50 -7.86
N GLN A 113 -19.29 10.48 -7.00
CA GLN A 113 -18.43 10.38 -5.82
C GLN A 113 -17.37 9.30 -6.03
#